data_AF-A0A7G9YKY1-F1
#
_entry.id   AF-A0A7G9YKY1-F1
#
_cell.length_a   1.000
_cell.length_b   1.000
_cell.length_c   1.000
_cell.angle_alpha   90.00
_cell.angle_beta   90.00
_cell.angle_gamma   90.00
#
_symmetry.space_group_name_H-M   'P 1'
#
loop_
_entity.id
_entity.type
_entity.pdbx_description
1 polymer ?
#
loop_
_entity_poly.entity_id
_entity_poly.type
_entity_poly.pdbx_seq_one_letter_code
_entity_poly.pdbx_strand_id
1 'polypeptide(L)'
;MSTDSSEDTLSPKVYQKLLEVLGEDYQYATQVVTYSEVQGCGYDYVGMAEFRDALTHVKRAIDADDETVAFDELNSVSEHIRRAAVESMQEYVEDKYASIKRRLYVNMKNKKRISELEQNIKKNIFQGREAKPSKKWREAIGYFKEAEILLHQLDEEAPLIDVRVEQFKRIVYLLIAVITGYLIAIV
;
A
#
# COMPACT_ATOMS: atom_id res chain seq x y z
N MET A 1 25.27 -10.30 -51.19
CA MET A 1 25.12 -10.22 -49.72
C MET A 1 25.21 -8.76 -49.34
N SER A 2 24.08 -8.08 -49.25
CA SER A 2 23.94 -6.83 -48.51
C SER A 2 22.99 -7.13 -47.35
N THR A 3 23.55 -7.34 -46.17
CA THR A 3 22.78 -7.23 -44.94
C THR A 3 22.64 -5.73 -44.71
N ASP A 4 21.63 -5.13 -45.33
CA ASP A 4 21.09 -3.87 -44.86
C ASP A 4 20.58 -4.14 -43.45
N SER A 5 21.39 -3.80 -42.45
CA SER A 5 20.91 -3.58 -41.09
C SER A 5 20.11 -2.28 -41.15
N SER A 6 18.85 -2.36 -41.57
CA SER A 6 17.89 -1.31 -41.23
C SER A 6 17.89 -1.26 -39.71
N GLU A 7 18.44 -0.18 -39.15
CA GLU A 7 18.47 0.05 -37.71
C GLU A 7 17.06 -0.19 -37.15
N ASP A 8 16.93 -1.15 -36.24
CA ASP A 8 15.74 -1.41 -35.43
C ASP A 8 15.45 -0.16 -34.57
N THR A 9 14.94 0.87 -35.22
CA THR A 9 14.68 2.17 -34.61
C THR A 9 13.18 2.27 -34.42
N LEU A 10 12.76 2.42 -33.16
CA LEU A 10 11.36 2.64 -32.82
C LEU A 10 10.80 3.79 -33.64
N SER A 11 9.53 3.66 -34.03
CA SER A 11 8.86 4.77 -34.68
C SER A 11 8.88 6.01 -33.78
N PRO A 12 8.98 7.23 -34.34
CA PRO A 12 9.04 8.45 -33.54
C PRO A 12 7.88 8.60 -32.56
N LYS A 13 6.68 8.10 -32.92
CA LYS A 13 5.50 8.17 -32.05
C LYS A 13 5.59 7.18 -30.89
N VAL A 14 6.04 5.96 -31.15
CA VAL A 14 6.25 4.94 -30.12
C VAL A 14 7.33 5.41 -29.14
N TYR A 15 8.43 5.96 -29.65
CA TYR A 15 9.48 6.55 -28.82
C TYR A 15 8.96 7.70 -27.95
N GLN A 16 8.17 8.61 -28.53
CA GLN A 16 7.58 9.72 -27.77
C GLN A 16 6.63 9.23 -26.67
N LYS A 17 5.81 8.21 -26.94
CA LYS A 17 4.93 7.61 -25.92
C LYS A 17 5.74 6.92 -24.83
N LEU A 18 6.80 6.20 -25.18
CA LEU A 18 7.69 5.58 -24.20
C LEU A 18 8.28 6.63 -23.24
N LEU A 19 8.73 7.78 -23.76
CA LEU A 19 9.21 8.89 -22.92
C LEU A 19 8.13 9.48 -22.02
N GLU A 20 6.89 9.58 -22.49
CA GLU A 20 5.76 10.04 -21.69
C GLU A 20 5.50 9.09 -20.51
N VAL A 21 5.44 7.79 -20.78
CA VAL A 21 5.14 6.77 -19.75
C VAL A 21 6.26 6.65 -18.72
N LEU A 22 7.52 6.72 -19.16
CA LEU A 22 8.70 6.72 -18.28
C LEU A 22 9.02 8.11 -17.68
N GLY A 23 8.18 9.10 -17.94
CA GLY A 23 8.33 10.47 -17.47
C GLY A 23 7.82 10.66 -16.05
N GLU A 24 6.91 11.63 -15.88
CA GLU A 24 6.45 12.09 -14.56
C GLU A 24 5.76 10.99 -13.75
N ASP A 25 4.91 10.18 -14.39
CA ASP A 25 4.13 9.14 -13.71
C ASP A 25 5.03 8.03 -13.15
N TYR A 26 6.05 7.62 -13.89
CA TYR A 26 7.05 6.66 -13.41
C TYR A 26 7.83 7.21 -12.20
N GLN A 27 8.28 8.46 -12.27
CA GLN A 27 9.00 9.11 -11.18
C GLN A 27 8.13 9.21 -9.92
N TYR A 28 6.87 9.64 -10.08
CA TYR A 28 5.93 9.74 -8.98
C TYR A 28 5.64 8.37 -8.36
N ALA A 29 5.40 7.34 -9.18
CA ALA A 29 5.19 5.98 -8.68
C ALA A 29 6.39 5.47 -7.89
N THR A 30 7.61 5.69 -8.39
CA THR A 30 8.85 5.29 -7.71
C THR A 30 8.98 5.97 -6.35
N GLN A 31 8.64 7.26 -6.26
CA GLN A 31 8.64 8.00 -5.00
C GLN A 31 7.61 7.43 -4.01
N VAL A 32 6.43 7.05 -4.47
CA VAL A 32 5.37 6.49 -3.61
C VAL A 32 5.75 5.10 -3.09
N VAL A 33 6.26 4.23 -3.97
CA VAL A 33 6.79 2.91 -3.59
C VAL A 33 7.91 3.07 -2.55
N THR A 34 8.92 3.89 -2.84
CA THR A 34 10.03 4.17 -1.91
C THR A 34 9.52 4.73 -0.58
N TYR A 35 8.55 5.65 -0.62
CA TYR A 35 7.95 6.21 0.58
C TYR A 35 7.29 5.13 1.43
N SER A 36 6.51 4.24 0.82
CA SER A 36 5.84 3.15 1.52
C SER A 36 6.83 2.16 2.14
N GLU A 37 7.95 1.85 1.48
CA GLU A 37 9.03 1.03 2.03
C GLU A 37 9.69 1.68 3.24
N VAL A 38 10.02 2.98 3.13
CA VAL A 38 10.68 3.74 4.19
C VAL A 38 9.77 3.88 5.42
N GLN A 39 8.49 4.20 5.23
CA GLN A 39 7.54 4.35 6.34
C GLN A 39 7.11 3.00 6.92
N GLY A 40 6.97 1.98 6.08
CA GLY A 40 6.62 0.62 6.49
C GLY A 40 7.77 -0.17 7.12
N CYS A 41 9.01 0.29 6.96
CA CYS A 41 10.23 -0.44 7.34
C CYS A 41 10.26 -1.87 6.76
N GLY A 42 9.78 -2.02 5.53
CA GLY A 42 9.61 -3.31 4.86
C GLY A 42 9.79 -3.19 3.35
N TYR A 43 10.03 -4.32 2.70
CA TYR A 43 10.12 -4.38 1.23
C TYR A 43 8.72 -4.37 0.62
N ASP A 44 8.53 -3.53 -0.38
CA ASP A 44 7.26 -3.40 -1.09
C ASP A 44 7.24 -4.34 -2.30
N TYR A 45 6.90 -5.60 -2.04
CA TYR A 45 6.86 -6.63 -3.07
C TYR A 45 5.80 -6.36 -4.14
N VAL A 46 4.71 -5.65 -3.80
CA VAL A 46 3.63 -5.35 -4.74
C VAL A 46 4.09 -4.28 -5.73
N GLY A 47 4.61 -3.15 -5.25
CA GLY A 47 5.17 -2.10 -6.10
C GLY A 47 6.27 -2.62 -7.02
N MET A 48 7.18 -3.44 -6.48
CA MET A 48 8.28 -4.04 -7.26
C MET A 48 7.80 -5.05 -8.31
N ALA A 49 6.79 -5.86 -7.99
CA ALA A 49 6.21 -6.79 -8.96
C ALA A 49 5.55 -6.05 -10.12
N GLU A 50 4.81 -4.98 -9.83
CA GLU A 50 4.18 -4.15 -10.85
C GLU A 50 5.23 -3.43 -11.72
N PHE A 51 6.32 -2.93 -11.16
CA PHE A 51 7.42 -2.36 -11.97
C PHE A 51 8.10 -3.40 -12.85
N ARG A 52 8.31 -4.63 -12.36
CA ARG A 52 8.86 -5.73 -13.18
C ARG A 52 7.94 -6.04 -14.37
N ASP A 53 6.63 -6.08 -14.13
CA ASP A 53 5.66 -6.35 -15.18
C ASP A 53 5.61 -5.19 -16.18
N ALA A 54 5.70 -3.94 -15.72
CA ALA A 54 5.87 -2.76 -16.57
C ALA A 54 7.10 -2.87 -17.47
N LEU A 55 8.26 -3.30 -16.95
CA LEU A 55 9.48 -3.52 -17.75
C LEU A 55 9.29 -4.61 -18.81
N THR A 56 8.51 -5.65 -18.50
CA THR A 56 8.17 -6.71 -19.46
C THR A 56 7.37 -6.15 -20.63
N HIS A 57 6.40 -5.27 -20.35
CA HIS A 57 5.62 -4.58 -21.36
C HIS A 57 6.46 -3.57 -22.16
N VAL A 58 7.40 -2.84 -21.52
CA VAL A 58 8.36 -1.98 -22.25
C VAL A 58 9.16 -2.79 -23.26
N LYS A 59 9.70 -3.95 -22.85
CA LYS A 59 10.43 -4.83 -23.76
C LYS A 59 9.57 -5.25 -24.95
N ARG A 60 8.34 -5.71 -24.70
CA ARG A 60 7.42 -6.12 -25.77
C ARG A 60 7.04 -4.97 -26.69
N ALA A 61 6.90 -3.75 -26.18
CA ALA A 61 6.66 -2.57 -27.00
C ALA A 61 7.85 -2.24 -27.91
N ILE A 62 9.08 -2.49 -27.44
CA ILE A 62 10.30 -2.30 -28.21
C ILE A 62 10.42 -3.35 -29.32
N ASP A 63 10.09 -4.60 -28.98
CA ASP A 63 10.17 -5.77 -29.87
C ASP A 63 8.94 -5.92 -30.79
N ALA A 64 8.00 -4.97 -30.77
CA ALA A 64 6.73 -5.07 -31.50
C ALA A 64 6.91 -4.85 -33.01
N ASP A 65 6.27 -5.71 -33.80
CA ASP A 65 6.32 -5.67 -35.27
C ASP A 65 5.53 -4.50 -35.89
N ASP A 66 4.58 -3.91 -35.15
CA ASP A 66 3.80 -2.76 -35.60
C ASP A 66 3.47 -1.75 -34.49
N GLU A 67 3.17 -0.50 -34.87
CA GLU A 67 2.92 0.60 -33.94
C GLU A 67 1.72 0.35 -33.01
N THR A 68 0.67 -0.33 -33.48
CA THR A 68 -0.55 -0.55 -32.69
C THR A 68 -0.25 -1.44 -31.50
N VAL A 69 0.45 -2.55 -31.74
CA VAL A 69 0.89 -3.45 -30.67
C VAL A 69 1.82 -2.73 -29.69
N ALA A 70 2.75 -1.92 -30.20
CA ALA A 70 3.63 -1.13 -29.34
C ALA A 70 2.84 -0.17 -28.44
N PHE A 71 1.81 0.50 -28.95
CA PHE A 71 0.97 1.38 -28.14
C PHE A 71 0.17 0.65 -27.06
N ASP A 72 -0.38 -0.53 -27.37
CA ASP A 72 -1.13 -1.34 -26.40
C ASP A 72 -0.22 -1.82 -25.26
N GLU A 73 1.00 -2.24 -25.60
CA GLU A 73 2.02 -2.59 -24.61
C GLU A 73 2.38 -1.37 -23.75
N LEU A 74 2.61 -0.17 -24.33
CA LEU A 74 2.89 1.05 -23.57
C LEU A 74 1.72 1.54 -22.69
N ASN A 75 0.47 1.29 -23.11
CA ASN A 75 -0.70 1.53 -22.26
C ASN A 75 -0.69 0.58 -21.05
N SER A 76 -0.28 -0.67 -21.25
CA SER A 76 -0.11 -1.64 -20.17
C SER A 76 1.01 -1.24 -19.21
N VAL A 77 2.13 -0.69 -19.71
CA VAL A 77 3.19 -0.10 -18.87
C VAL A 77 2.63 0.99 -17.95
N SER A 78 1.81 1.89 -18.50
CA SER A 78 1.19 2.99 -17.74
C SER A 78 0.29 2.45 -16.62
N GLU A 79 -0.48 1.41 -16.90
CA GLU A 79 -1.37 0.76 -15.94
C GLU A 79 -0.58 0.07 -14.81
N HIS A 80 0.52 -0.60 -15.13
CA HIS A 80 1.39 -1.20 -14.12
C HIS A 80 2.10 -0.15 -13.25
N ILE A 81 2.60 0.95 -13.84
CA ILE A 81 3.19 2.07 -13.08
C ILE A 81 2.16 2.67 -12.10
N ARG A 82 0.92 2.85 -12.58
CA ARG A 82 -0.20 3.31 -11.76
C ARG A 82 -0.47 2.37 -10.58
N ARG A 83 -0.57 1.07 -10.86
CA ARG A 83 -0.83 0.04 -9.86
C ARG A 83 0.30 -0.06 -8.85
N ALA A 84 1.56 0.04 -9.29
CA ALA A 84 2.71 0.11 -8.39
C ALA A 84 2.51 1.21 -7.34
N ALA A 85 2.23 2.45 -7.74
CA ALA A 85 2.04 3.53 -6.78
C ALA A 85 0.83 3.32 -5.83
N VAL A 86 -0.31 2.94 -6.40
CA VAL A 86 -1.59 2.93 -5.69
C VAL A 86 -1.71 1.73 -4.74
N GLU A 87 -1.28 0.55 -5.17
CA GLU A 87 -1.36 -0.66 -4.36
C GLU A 87 -0.37 -0.62 -3.20
N SER A 88 0.86 -0.13 -3.43
CA SER A 88 1.88 0.08 -2.40
C SER A 88 1.41 0.99 -1.28
N MET A 89 0.85 2.15 -1.64
CA MET A 89 0.33 3.09 -0.63
C MET A 89 -0.86 2.50 0.12
N GLN A 90 -1.73 1.74 -0.57
CA GLN A 90 -2.84 1.06 0.09
C GLN A 90 -2.34 0.02 1.10
N GLU A 91 -1.45 -0.87 0.69
CA GLU A 91 -0.95 -1.97 1.52
C GLU A 91 -0.32 -1.42 2.80
N TYR A 92 0.55 -0.41 2.68
CA TYR A 92 1.15 0.26 3.83
C TYR A 92 0.11 0.81 4.81
N VAL A 93 -0.90 1.53 4.33
CA VAL A 93 -1.94 2.14 5.19
C VAL A 93 -2.81 1.07 5.87
N GLU A 94 -3.17 0.02 5.13
CA GLU A 94 -4.01 -1.06 5.64
C GLU A 94 -3.29 -1.92 6.68
N ASP A 95 -2.01 -2.23 6.45
CA ASP A 95 -1.18 -2.97 7.39
C ASP A 95 -0.92 -2.17 8.67
N LYS A 96 -0.62 -0.88 8.53
CA LYS A 96 -0.47 0.04 9.67
C LYS A 96 -1.76 0.12 10.49
N TYR A 97 -2.92 0.25 9.82
CA TYR A 97 -4.21 0.23 10.50
C TYR A 97 -4.45 -1.09 11.24
N ALA A 98 -4.21 -2.24 10.60
CA ALA A 98 -4.35 -3.55 11.23
C ALA A 98 -3.43 -3.69 12.47
N SER A 99 -2.20 -3.18 12.38
CA SER A 99 -1.25 -3.17 13.49
C SER A 99 -1.72 -2.33 14.69
N ILE A 100 -2.15 -1.09 14.45
CA ILE A 100 -2.68 -0.19 15.49
C ILE A 100 -3.95 -0.76 16.12
N LYS A 101 -4.87 -1.26 15.29
CA LYS A 101 -6.15 -1.82 15.74
C LYS A 101 -5.94 -2.98 16.74
N ARG A 102 -4.93 -3.83 16.53
CA ARG A 102 -4.60 -4.91 17.48
C ARG A 102 -4.22 -4.39 18.87
N ARG A 103 -3.58 -3.22 18.97
CA ARG A 103 -3.18 -2.59 20.25
C ARG A 103 -4.35 -1.91 20.97
N LEU A 104 -5.30 -1.34 20.22
CA LEU A 104 -6.44 -0.62 20.80
C LEU A 104 -7.40 -1.49 21.61
N TYR A 105 -7.53 -2.79 21.31
CA TYR A 105 -8.42 -3.71 22.04
C TYR A 105 -8.06 -3.89 23.54
N VAL A 106 -6.86 -3.47 23.95
CA VAL A 106 -6.30 -3.81 25.26
C VAL A 106 -6.63 -2.76 26.33
N ASN A 107 -6.61 -1.46 25.99
CA ASN A 107 -6.88 -0.38 26.94
C ASN A 107 -7.16 0.97 26.22
N MET A 108 -8.43 1.34 26.02
CA MET A 108 -8.79 2.59 25.33
C MET A 108 -8.99 3.74 26.30
N LYS A 109 -8.13 4.77 26.23
CA LYS A 109 -8.45 6.12 26.73
C LYS A 109 -9.29 6.84 25.68
N ASN A 110 -10.34 7.55 26.09
CA ASN A 110 -11.20 8.35 25.21
C ASN A 110 -11.82 7.60 24.00
N LYS A 111 -12.70 6.64 24.29
CA LYS A 111 -13.40 5.80 23.28
C LYS A 111 -14.09 6.59 22.16
N LYS A 112 -14.63 7.78 22.45
CA LYS A 112 -15.34 8.60 21.46
C LYS A 112 -14.39 9.09 20.37
N ARG A 113 -13.27 9.70 20.77
CA ARG A 113 -12.25 10.21 19.82
C ARG A 113 -11.65 9.08 18.99
N ILE A 114 -11.34 7.94 19.61
CA ILE A 114 -10.83 6.76 18.90
C ILE A 114 -11.83 6.29 17.83
N SER A 115 -13.12 6.21 18.18
CA SER A 115 -14.16 5.81 17.23
C SER A 115 -14.30 6.79 16.06
N GLU A 116 -14.19 8.09 16.30
CA GLU A 116 -14.23 9.12 15.26
C GLU A 116 -13.02 9.00 14.30
N LEU A 117 -11.82 8.83 14.85
CA LEU A 117 -10.60 8.59 14.07
C LEU A 117 -10.73 7.32 13.21
N GLU A 118 -11.15 6.20 13.79
CA GLU A 118 -11.33 4.95 13.06
C GLU A 118 -12.34 5.07 11.91
N GLN A 119 -13.45 5.80 12.11
CA GLN A 119 -14.43 6.05 11.05
C GLN A 119 -13.83 6.85 9.91
N ASN A 120 -13.07 7.92 10.22
CA ASN A 120 -12.44 8.76 9.21
C ASN A 120 -11.32 8.03 8.46
N ILE A 121 -10.53 7.20 9.15
CA ILE A 121 -9.51 6.33 8.52
C ILE A 121 -10.18 5.38 7.52
N LYS A 122 -11.21 4.64 7.95
CA LYS A 122 -11.94 3.70 7.09
C LYS A 122 -12.57 4.40 5.89
N LYS A 123 -13.12 5.60 6.09
CA LYS A 123 -13.68 6.41 5.01
C LYS A 123 -12.63 6.77 3.97
N ASN A 124 -11.46 7.25 4.39
CA ASN A 124 -10.38 7.60 3.47
C ASN A 124 -9.81 6.37 2.75
N ILE A 125 -9.59 5.24 3.45
CA ILE A 125 -9.19 3.98 2.79
C ILE A 125 -10.21 3.55 1.74
N PHE A 126 -11.51 3.63 2.06
CA PHE A 126 -12.58 3.32 1.13
C PHE A 126 -12.57 4.26 -0.10
N GLN A 127 -12.45 5.57 0.11
CA GLN A 127 -12.38 6.54 -0.98
C GLN A 127 -11.14 6.33 -1.86
N GLY A 128 -10.00 5.97 -1.27
CA GLY A 128 -8.79 5.59 -2.00
C GLY A 128 -9.03 4.37 -2.89
N ARG A 129 -9.68 3.32 -2.38
CA ARG A 129 -10.06 2.11 -3.14
C ARG A 129 -11.00 2.42 -4.31
N GLU A 130 -12.00 3.26 -4.09
CA GLU A 130 -12.95 3.66 -5.14
C GLU A 130 -12.30 4.54 -6.22
N ALA A 131 -11.29 5.33 -5.86
CA ALA A 131 -10.58 6.20 -6.80
C ALA A 131 -9.55 5.46 -7.67
N LYS A 132 -9.19 4.21 -7.34
CA LYS A 132 -8.18 3.43 -8.09
C LYS A 132 -8.48 3.30 -9.59
N PRO A 133 -9.70 2.93 -10.03
CA PRO A 133 -9.99 2.70 -11.44
C PRO A 133 -10.06 4.01 -12.25
N SER A 134 -9.94 5.17 -11.60
CA SER A 134 -10.07 6.46 -12.26
C SER A 134 -8.78 6.86 -13.01
N LYS A 135 -8.93 7.68 -14.05
CA LYS A 135 -7.80 8.38 -14.70
C LYS A 135 -7.04 9.32 -13.75
N LYS A 136 -7.56 9.56 -12.54
CA LYS A 136 -6.99 10.41 -11.50
C LYS A 136 -6.48 9.58 -10.33
N TRP A 137 -5.78 8.49 -10.59
CA TRP A 137 -5.24 7.59 -9.58
C TRP A 137 -4.40 8.27 -8.49
N ARG A 138 -3.79 9.44 -8.77
CA ARG A 138 -3.10 10.26 -7.75
C ARG A 138 -4.04 10.76 -6.64
N GLU A 139 -5.33 10.90 -6.93
CA GLU A 139 -6.38 11.20 -5.94
C GLU A 139 -6.53 10.05 -4.94
N ALA A 140 -6.43 8.79 -5.40
CA ALA A 140 -6.44 7.62 -4.51
C ALA A 140 -5.31 7.69 -3.49
N ILE A 141 -4.10 8.06 -3.95
CA ILE A 141 -2.93 8.24 -3.07
C ILE A 141 -3.14 9.38 -2.09
N GLY A 142 -3.80 10.47 -2.52
CA GLY A 142 -4.22 11.56 -1.62
C GLY A 142 -5.07 11.04 -0.46
N TYR A 143 -6.11 10.25 -0.74
CA TYR A 143 -6.93 9.64 0.31
C TYR A 143 -6.12 8.72 1.24
N PHE A 144 -5.20 7.92 0.71
CA PHE A 144 -4.35 7.07 1.56
C PHE A 144 -3.40 7.88 2.44
N LYS A 145 -2.85 9.01 1.96
CA LYS A 145 -2.05 9.92 2.79
C LYS A 145 -2.86 10.57 3.92
N GLU A 146 -4.10 10.96 3.65
CA GLU A 146 -4.99 11.47 4.70
C GLU A 146 -5.31 10.38 5.75
N ALA A 147 -5.52 9.13 5.30
CA ALA A 147 -5.68 7.99 6.20
C ALA A 147 -4.42 7.77 7.07
N GLU A 148 -3.23 7.87 6.50
CA GLU A 148 -1.96 7.76 7.23
C GLU A 148 -1.82 8.83 8.34
N ILE A 149 -2.15 10.09 8.04
CA ILE A 149 -2.09 11.18 9.02
C ILE A 149 -2.99 10.86 10.21
N LEU A 150 -4.21 10.39 9.94
CA LEU A 150 -5.16 9.98 10.99
C LEU A 150 -4.68 8.73 11.75
N LEU A 151 -3.99 7.80 11.07
CA LEU A 151 -3.39 6.64 11.70
C LEU A 151 -2.29 7.02 12.68
N HIS A 152 -1.46 8.03 12.38
CA HIS A 152 -0.48 8.55 13.34
C HIS A 152 -1.14 9.09 14.60
N GLN A 153 -2.22 9.88 14.45
CA GLN A 153 -2.98 10.37 15.60
C GLN A 153 -3.61 9.22 16.41
N LEU A 154 -4.12 8.20 15.72
CA LEU A 154 -4.68 7.02 16.36
C LEU A 154 -3.61 6.21 17.11
N ASP A 155 -2.39 6.14 16.58
CA ASP A 155 -1.27 5.44 17.20
C ASP A 155 -0.78 6.12 18.48
N GLU A 156 -0.72 7.45 18.49
CA GLU A 156 -0.39 8.25 19.68
C GLU A 156 -1.41 8.05 20.83
N GLU A 157 -2.69 7.84 20.48
CA GLU A 157 -3.76 7.55 21.43
C GLU A 157 -3.79 6.08 21.86
N ALA A 158 -3.09 5.19 21.14
CA ALA A 158 -3.03 3.77 21.44
C ALA A 158 -2.07 3.48 22.61
N PRO A 159 -2.42 2.54 23.52
CA PRO A 159 -1.51 2.17 24.59
C PRO A 159 -0.23 1.52 24.03
N LEU A 160 0.94 1.93 24.54
CA LEU A 160 2.27 1.37 24.22
C LEU A 160 2.48 -0.10 24.67
N ILE A 161 1.42 -0.76 25.11
CA ILE A 161 1.49 -2.02 25.82
C ILE A 161 1.74 -3.14 24.80
N ASP A 162 2.78 -3.95 25.05
CA ASP A 162 2.94 -5.23 24.36
C ASP A 162 1.73 -6.11 24.68
N VAL A 163 0.86 -6.28 23.70
CA VAL A 163 -0.40 -7.03 23.78
C VAL A 163 -0.19 -8.41 24.40
N ARG A 164 0.99 -9.02 24.20
CA ARG A 164 1.35 -10.31 24.79
C ARG A 164 1.43 -10.26 26.32
N VAL A 165 2.01 -9.20 26.88
CA VAL A 165 2.18 -9.03 28.32
C VAL A 165 0.83 -8.77 29.00
N GLU A 166 -0.05 -7.97 28.40
CA GLU A 166 -1.36 -7.69 29.00
C GLU A 166 -2.31 -8.89 28.91
N GLN A 167 -2.30 -9.61 27.79
CA GLN A 167 -3.06 -10.85 27.65
C GLN A 167 -2.56 -11.93 28.61
N PHE A 168 -1.23 -12.07 28.75
CA PHE A 168 -0.63 -12.95 29.73
C PHE A 168 -1.07 -12.59 31.16
N LYS A 169 -1.02 -11.30 31.53
CA LYS A 169 -1.49 -10.82 32.84
C LYS A 169 -2.98 -11.14 33.05
N ARG A 170 -3.85 -10.91 32.07
CA ARG A 170 -5.29 -11.25 32.18
C ARG A 170 -5.53 -12.74 32.38
N ILE A 171 -4.84 -13.59 31.62
CA ILE A 171 -4.92 -15.05 31.78
C ILE A 171 -4.45 -15.46 33.18
N VAL A 172 -3.33 -14.90 33.65
CA VAL A 172 -2.80 -15.17 34.99
C VAL A 172 -3.78 -14.71 36.08
N TYR A 173 -4.38 -13.52 35.96
CA TYR A 173 -5.38 -13.04 36.93
C TYR A 173 -6.65 -13.91 36.96
N LEU A 174 -7.12 -14.39 35.80
CA LEU A 174 -8.23 -15.33 35.72
C LEU A 174 -7.87 -16.66 36.41
N LEU A 175 -6.68 -17.20 36.15
CA LEU A 175 -6.22 -18.44 36.79
C LEU A 175 -6.09 -18.28 38.30
N ILE A 176 -5.52 -17.17 38.78
CA ILE A 176 -5.45 -16.86 40.21
C ILE A 176 -6.87 -16.81 40.79
N ALA A 177 -7.79 -16.03 40.19
CA ALA A 177 -9.15 -15.89 40.69
C ALA A 177 -9.90 -17.24 40.79
N VAL A 178 -9.69 -18.15 39.82
CA VAL A 178 -10.25 -19.50 39.88
C VAL A 178 -9.65 -20.29 41.05
N ILE A 179 -8.33 -20.25 41.24
CA ILE A 179 -7.65 -20.95 42.34
C ILE A 179 -8.09 -20.39 43.71
N THR A 180 -8.12 -19.07 43.89
CA THR A 180 -8.58 -18.47 45.16
C THR A 180 -10.05 -18.76 45.41
N GLY A 181 -10.91 -18.70 44.38
CA GLY A 181 -12.33 -19.04 44.51
C GLY A 181 -12.52 -20.50 44.93
N TYR A 182 -11.73 -21.43 44.39
CA TYR A 182 -11.78 -22.83 44.76
C TYR A 182 -11.27 -23.09 46.19
N LEU A 183 -10.21 -22.40 46.62
CA LEU A 183 -9.68 -22.48 47.98
C LEU A 183 -10.66 -21.96 49.03
N ILE A 184 -11.36 -20.86 48.74
CA ILE A 184 -12.40 -20.31 49.63
C ILE A 184 -13.59 -21.27 49.75
N ALA A 185 -13.92 -22.02 48.70
CA ALA A 185 -15.03 -22.97 48.72
C ALA A 185 -14.74 -24.27 49.52
N ILE A 186 -13.47 -24.55 49.82
CA ILE A 186 -13.03 -25.75 50.57
C ILE A 186 -12.92 -25.48 52.08
N VAL A 187 -12.79 -24.20 52.49
CA VAL A 187 -12.71 -23.76 53.89
C VAL A 187 -14.10 -23.47 54.44
#